data_AF-A0A8H4NDP4-F1
#
_entry.id   AF-A0A8H4NDP4-F1
#
_cell.length_a   1.000
_cell.length_b   1.000
_cell.length_c   1.000
_cell.angle_alpha   90.00
_cell.angle_beta   90.00
_cell.angle_gamma   90.00
#
_symmetry.space_group_name_H-M   'P 1'
#
loop_
_entity.id
_entity.type
_entity.pdbx_description
1 polymer ?
#
loop_
_entity_poly.entity_id
_entity_poly.type
_entity_poly.pdbx_seq_one_letter_code
_entity_poly.pdbx_strand_id
1 'polypeptide(L)'
;MSTTNKPIVILKSSENWDEWYHIIKSRAQRADIFHFINPTIETKPPQPQELVAPSRGTGDDAYETYRLQLDEYRIRIKKHKKQRREINNIATIIEDSIAEPLQPLLRQVNDPDPYSILRTL
;
A
#
# COMPACT_ATOMS: atom_id res chain seq x y z
N MET A 1 -8.70 -12.93 25.58
CA MET A 1 -8.17 -12.48 24.28
C MET A 1 -9.25 -12.69 23.24
N SER A 2 -9.97 -11.65 22.85
CA SER A 2 -11.03 -11.77 21.84
C SER A 2 -10.41 -11.78 20.45
N THR A 3 -10.31 -12.96 19.84
CA THR A 3 -10.03 -13.07 18.41
C THR A 3 -11.28 -12.59 17.66
N THR A 4 -11.31 -11.31 17.28
CA THR A 4 -12.33 -10.82 16.36
C THR A 4 -12.11 -11.50 15.01
N ASN A 5 -12.78 -12.63 14.84
CA ASN A 5 -12.86 -13.42 13.62
C ASN A 5 -13.73 -12.62 12.63
N LYS A 6 -13.18 -11.54 12.06
CA LYS A 6 -13.85 -10.85 10.96
C LYS A 6 -13.90 -11.83 9.80
N PRO A 7 -15.08 -12.16 9.26
CA PRO A 7 -15.16 -13.03 8.10
C PRO A 7 -14.32 -12.40 6.99
N ILE A 8 -13.31 -13.13 6.53
CA ILE A 8 -12.62 -12.80 5.29
C ILE A 8 -13.66 -13.06 4.21
N VAL A 9 -14.18 -11.99 3.60
CA VAL A 9 -15.00 -12.12 2.39
C VAL A 9 -14.05 -12.63 1.32
N ILE A 10 -14.31 -13.85 0.86
CA ILE A 10 -13.48 -14.53 -0.12
C ILE A 10 -14.04 -14.23 -1.51
N LEU A 11 -13.23 -13.67 -2.39
CA LEU A 11 -13.53 -13.58 -3.82
C LEU A 11 -13.52 -14.99 -4.41
N LYS A 12 -14.71 -15.51 -4.69
CA LYS A 12 -14.91 -16.86 -5.25
C LYS A 12 -15.18 -16.84 -6.76
N SER A 13 -15.83 -15.79 -7.22
CA SER A 13 -16.21 -15.55 -8.62
C SER A 13 -16.39 -14.06 -8.85
N SER A 14 -16.62 -13.68 -10.11
CA SER A 14 -16.94 -12.30 -10.50
C SER A 14 -18.20 -11.75 -9.82
N GLU A 15 -19.14 -12.60 -9.40
CA GLU A 15 -20.37 -12.19 -8.71
C GLU A 15 -20.09 -11.52 -7.36
N ASN A 16 -18.98 -11.88 -6.70
CA ASN A 16 -18.57 -11.30 -5.41
C ASN A 16 -17.61 -10.13 -5.57
N TRP A 17 -17.28 -9.73 -6.81
CA TRP A 17 -16.24 -8.74 -7.08
C TRP A 17 -16.53 -7.39 -6.42
N ASP A 18 -17.73 -6.85 -6.60
CA ASP A 18 -18.07 -5.51 -6.11
C ASP A 18 -18.00 -5.41 -4.58
N GLU A 19 -18.56 -6.40 -3.87
CA GLU A 19 -18.53 -6.44 -2.40
C GLU A 19 -17.09 -6.61 -1.88
N TRP A 20 -16.34 -7.54 -2.48
CA TRP A 20 -14.95 -7.77 -2.13
C TRP A 20 -14.08 -6.53 -2.37
N TYR A 21 -14.20 -5.92 -3.55
CA TYR A 21 -13.46 -4.71 -3.91
C TYR A 21 -13.82 -3.53 -3.01
N HIS A 22 -15.10 -3.40 -2.62
CA HIS A 22 -15.53 -2.36 -1.68
C HIS A 22 -14.80 -2.48 -0.33
N ILE A 23 -14.58 -3.70 0.17
CA ILE A 23 -13.84 -3.95 1.41
C ILE A 23 -12.36 -3.55 1.26
N ILE A 24 -11.71 -3.94 0.16
CA ILE A 24 -10.31 -3.57 -0.13
C ILE A 24 -10.17 -2.05 -0.22
N LYS A 25 -11.03 -1.40 -1.02
CA LYS A 25 -11.08 0.06 -1.17
C LYS A 25 -11.29 0.76 0.17
N SER A 26 -12.26 0.32 0.97
CA SER A 26 -12.53 0.89 2.29
C SER A 26 -11.34 0.76 3.26
N ARG A 27 -10.62 -0.37 3.24
CA ARG A 27 -9.41 -0.55 4.06
C ARG A 27 -8.28 0.38 3.60
N ALA A 28 -8.04 0.45 2.29
CA ALA A 28 -7.01 1.31 1.72
C ALA A 28 -7.28 2.81 1.92
N GLN A 29 -8.55 3.22 1.84
CA GLN A 29 -8.96 4.61 2.12
C GLN A 29 -8.77 4.96 3.59
N ARG A 30 -9.13 4.08 4.53
CA ARG A 30 -8.88 4.29 5.97
C ARG A 30 -7.40 4.38 6.32
N ALA A 31 -6.55 3.70 5.56
CA ALA A 31 -5.10 3.76 5.69
C ALA A 31 -4.46 4.97 4.97
N ASP A 32 -5.23 5.76 4.20
CA ASP A 32 -4.75 6.84 3.34
C ASP A 32 -3.68 6.36 2.32
N ILE A 33 -3.92 5.19 1.72
CA ILE A 33 -3.03 4.59 0.70
C ILE A 33 -3.74 4.23 -0.60
N PHE A 34 -5.06 4.45 -0.70
CA PHE A 34 -5.84 4.06 -1.89
C PHE A 34 -5.28 4.65 -3.20
N HIS A 35 -4.75 5.87 -3.16
CA HIS A 35 -4.13 6.51 -4.32
C HIS A 35 -2.90 5.76 -4.86
N PHE A 36 -2.24 4.91 -4.06
CA PHE A 36 -1.12 4.06 -4.49
C PHE A 36 -1.54 2.76 -5.15
N ILE A 37 -2.80 2.36 -5.00
CA ILE A 37 -3.30 1.05 -5.44
C ILE A 37 -4.55 1.14 -6.32
N ASN A 38 -5.01 2.35 -6.64
CA ASN A 38 -6.28 2.57 -7.32
C ASN A 38 -6.27 1.93 -8.73
N PRO A 39 -7.04 0.87 -9.00
CA PRO A 39 -7.01 0.20 -10.29
C PRO A 39 -7.72 0.98 -11.41
N THR A 40 -8.49 2.02 -11.07
CA THR A 40 -9.28 2.78 -12.06
C THR A 40 -8.46 3.79 -12.87
N ILE A 41 -7.20 4.02 -12.49
CA ILE A 41 -6.30 4.88 -13.27
C ILE A 41 -5.56 4.03 -14.31
N GLU A 42 -5.40 4.57 -15.52
CA GLU A 42 -4.83 3.81 -16.63
C GLU A 42 -3.36 3.46 -16.41
N THR A 43 -2.61 4.38 -15.80
CA THR A 43 -1.18 4.24 -15.51
C THR A 43 -0.97 3.82 -14.06
N LYS A 44 -0.02 2.89 -13.83
CA LYS A 44 0.35 2.43 -12.49
C LYS A 44 0.70 3.64 -11.59
N PRO A 45 0.05 3.80 -10.43
CA PRO A 45 0.31 4.93 -9.55
C PRO A 45 1.76 4.93 -9.02
N PRO A 46 2.36 6.12 -8.84
CA PRO A 46 3.70 6.23 -8.28
C PRO A 46 3.68 5.73 -6.83
N GLN A 47 4.56 4.79 -6.49
CA GLN A 47 4.68 4.27 -5.14
C GLN A 47 5.32 5.29 -4.19
N PRO A 48 5.17 5.15 -2.86
CA PRO A 48 5.83 6.03 -1.90
C PRO A 48 7.33 6.11 -2.19
N GLN A 49 7.82 7.31 -2.48
CA GLN A 49 9.23 7.52 -2.79
C GLN A 49 10.10 7.29 -1.57
N GLU A 50 11.21 6.59 -1.77
CA GLU A 50 12.23 6.45 -0.74
C GLU A 50 12.83 7.83 -0.41
N LEU A 51 12.98 8.09 0.89
CA LEU A 51 13.46 9.37 1.38
C LEU A 51 14.95 9.27 1.70
N VAL A 52 15.72 10.20 1.14
CA VAL A 52 17.15 10.36 1.42
C VAL A 52 17.32 11.18 2.70
N ALA A 53 18.19 10.70 3.59
CA ALA A 53 18.53 11.45 4.80
C ALA A 53 19.26 12.76 4.42
N PRO A 54 18.93 13.89 5.06
CA PRO A 54 19.66 15.13 4.81
C PRO A 54 21.13 14.96 5.21
N SER A 55 22.02 15.62 4.50
CA SER A 55 23.45 15.68 4.81
C SER A 55 23.76 16.98 5.54
N ARG A 56 24.76 16.93 6.44
CA ARG A 56 25.24 18.14 7.11
C ARG A 56 26.11 18.92 6.14
N GLY A 57 25.76 20.18 5.89
CA GLY A 57 26.57 21.10 5.09
C GLY A 57 27.81 21.61 5.84
N THR A 58 28.61 22.41 5.14
CA THR A 58 29.75 23.15 5.69
C THR A 58 29.42 24.65 5.70
N GLY A 59 29.34 25.28 6.87
CA GLY A 59 28.99 26.69 7.02
C GLY A 59 28.57 27.03 8.45
N ASP A 60 28.55 28.32 8.79
CA ASP A 60 28.28 28.81 10.15
C ASP A 60 26.85 28.46 10.62
N ASP A 61 25.89 28.39 9.71
CA ASP A 61 24.49 28.02 9.96
C ASP A 61 24.17 26.54 9.65
N ALA A 62 25.15 25.78 9.16
CA ALA A 62 24.93 24.46 8.60
C ALA A 62 24.41 23.44 9.63
N TYR A 63 24.71 23.63 10.92
CA TYR A 63 24.22 22.76 11.98
C TYR A 63 22.73 22.96 12.27
N GLU A 64 22.28 24.22 12.34
CA GLU A 64 20.88 24.55 12.62
C GLU A 64 19.96 24.15 11.47
N THR A 65 20.37 24.45 10.23
CA THR A 65 19.68 24.01 9.02
C THR A 65 19.59 22.48 8.94
N TYR A 66 20.68 21.78 9.22
CA TYR A 66 20.71 20.31 9.25
C TYR A 66 19.76 19.74 10.30
N ARG A 67 19.68 20.33 11.50
CA ARG A 67 18.79 19.89 12.58
C ARG A 67 17.32 19.97 12.16
N LEU A 68 16.90 21.08 11.56
CA LEU A 68 15.53 21.25 11.07
C LEU A 68 15.19 20.23 9.98
N GLN A 69 16.08 20.06 9.00
CA GLN A 69 15.91 19.08 7.93
C GLN A 69 15.84 17.64 8.46
N LEU A 70 16.64 17.30 9.47
CA LEU A 70 16.61 15.99 10.12
C LEU A 70 15.26 15.71 10.79
N ASP A 71 14.68 16.70 11.46
CA ASP A 71 13.40 16.52 12.15
C ASP A 71 12.24 16.36 11.17
N GLU A 72 12.24 17.14 10.08
CA GLU A 72 11.31 16.93 8.97
C GLU A 72 11.49 15.54 8.33
N TYR A 73 12.73 15.14 8.08
CA TYR A 73 13.05 13.82 7.55
C TYR A 73 12.52 12.71 8.47
N ARG A 74 12.69 12.83 9.79
CA ARG A 74 12.18 11.85 10.78
C ARG A 74 10.66 11.71 10.74
N ILE A 75 9.93 12.78 10.51
CA ILE A 75 8.46 12.74 10.34
C ILE A 75 8.11 12.05 9.02
N ARG A 76 8.74 12.48 7.93
CA ARG A 76 8.48 11.96 6.58
C ARG A 76 8.82 10.48 6.47
N ILE A 77 9.94 10.01 7.04
CA ILE A 77 10.34 8.60 7.01
C ILE A 77 9.39 7.71 7.81
N LYS A 78 8.83 8.20 8.92
CA LYS A 78 7.78 7.49 9.67
C LYS A 78 6.51 7.33 8.83
N LYS A 79 6.08 8.41 8.15
CA LYS A 79 4.92 8.37 7.23
C LYS A 79 5.17 7.39 6.08
N HIS A 80 6.32 7.47 5.42
CA HIS A 80 6.72 6.58 4.34
C HIS A 80 6.71 5.10 4.78
N LYS A 81 7.33 4.78 5.94
CA LYS A 81 7.32 3.42 6.49
C LYS A 81 5.90 2.92 6.78
N LYS A 82 5.03 3.77 7.33
CA LYS A 82 3.62 3.45 7.56
C LYS A 82 2.92 3.14 6.23
N GLN A 83 3.04 4.00 5.22
CA GLN A 83 2.41 3.82 3.92
C GLN A 83 2.85 2.50 3.27
N ARG A 84 4.15 2.21 3.22
CA ARG A 84 4.67 0.94 2.68
C ARG A 84 4.12 -0.28 3.42
N ARG A 85 4.06 -0.21 4.76
CA ARG A 85 3.48 -1.29 5.55
C ARG A 85 2.01 -1.51 5.22
N GLU A 86 1.21 -0.46 5.12
CA GLU A 86 -0.22 -0.60 4.81
C GLU A 86 -0.47 -1.08 3.38
N ILE A 87 0.37 -0.69 2.40
CA ILE A 87 0.32 -1.24 1.04
C ILE A 87 0.58 -2.74 1.06
N ASN A 88 1.62 -3.19 1.76
CA ASN A 88 1.93 -4.61 1.91
C ASN A 88 0.80 -5.37 2.63
N ASN A 89 0.22 -4.79 3.68
CA ASN A 89 -0.92 -5.37 4.37
C ASN A 89 -2.11 -5.58 3.42
N ILE A 90 -2.39 -4.60 2.54
CA ILE A 90 -3.44 -4.75 1.53
C ILE A 90 -3.10 -5.83 0.51
N ALA A 91 -1.84 -5.91 0.05
CA ALA A 91 -1.40 -6.98 -0.85
C ALA A 91 -1.71 -8.36 -0.25
N THR A 92 -1.28 -8.59 1.00
CA THR A 92 -1.57 -9.84 1.72
C THR A 92 -3.07 -10.08 1.88
N ILE A 93 -3.85 -9.06 2.23
CA ILE A 93 -5.31 -9.21 2.32
C ILE A 93 -5.91 -9.63 0.98
N ILE A 94 -5.48 -9.03 -0.13
CA ILE A 94 -5.96 -9.38 -1.46
C ILE A 94 -5.64 -10.85 -1.74
N GLU A 95 -4.38 -11.26 -1.59
CA GLU A 95 -3.93 -12.64 -1.83
C GLU A 95 -4.67 -13.67 -0.97
N ASP A 96 -4.78 -13.43 0.35
CA ASP A 96 -5.43 -14.32 1.30
C ASP A 96 -6.95 -14.41 1.13
N SER A 97 -7.55 -13.43 0.44
CA SER A 97 -9.00 -13.36 0.23
C SER A 97 -9.44 -13.78 -1.16
N ILE A 98 -8.55 -14.33 -1.98
CA ILE A 98 -8.87 -14.87 -3.31
C ILE A 98 -8.95 -16.40 -3.21
N ALA A 99 -10.08 -16.96 -3.64
CA ALA A 99 -10.29 -18.40 -3.64
C ALA A 99 -9.29 -19.12 -4.58
N GLU A 100 -8.95 -20.36 -4.24
CA GLU A 100 -8.04 -21.21 -5.04
C GLU A 100 -8.33 -21.23 -6.55
N PRO A 101 -9.59 -21.26 -7.04
CA PRO A 101 -9.87 -21.28 -8.47
C PRO A 101 -9.38 -20.04 -9.24
N LEU A 102 -9.21 -18.90 -8.56
CA LEU A 102 -8.77 -17.64 -9.17
C LEU A 102 -7.26 -17.41 -9.03
N GLN A 103 -6.57 -18.16 -8.16
CA GLN A 103 -5.13 -18.08 -7.97
C GLN A 103 -4.30 -18.23 -9.27
N PRO A 104 -4.69 -19.05 -10.28
CA PRO A 104 -3.97 -19.12 -11.55
C PRO A 104 -3.91 -17.79 -12.31
N LEU A 105 -4.89 -16.90 -12.14
CA LEU A 105 -4.90 -15.57 -12.78
C LEU A 105 -3.78 -14.68 -12.20
N LEU A 106 -3.52 -14.80 -10.89
CA LEU A 106 -2.49 -14.03 -10.21
C LEU A 106 -1.07 -14.39 -10.67
N ARG A 107 -0.84 -15.65 -11.07
CA ARG A 107 0.46 -16.12 -11.56
C ARG A 107 0.89 -15.48 -12.88
N GLN A 108 -0.04 -14.86 -13.60
CA GLN A 108 0.23 -14.16 -14.86
C GLN A 108 0.65 -12.70 -14.65
N VAL A 109 0.58 -12.20 -13.41
CA VAL A 109 0.95 -10.83 -13.06
C VAL A 109 2.46 -10.78 -12.82
N ASN A 110 3.19 -10.10 -13.70
CA ASN A 110 4.66 -9.99 -13.64
C ASN A 110 5.17 -9.26 -12.38
N ASP A 111 4.40 -8.29 -11.87
CA ASP A 111 4.69 -7.55 -10.64
C ASP A 111 3.41 -7.56 -9.79
N PRO A 112 3.27 -8.47 -8.82
CA PRO A 112 2.03 -8.69 -8.07
C PRO A 112 1.82 -7.61 -6.99
N ASP A 113 2.00 -6.35 -7.36
CA ASP A 113 1.60 -5.25 -6.52
C ASP A 113 0.06 -5.12 -6.51
N PRO A 114 -0.53 -4.51 -5.46
CA PRO A 114 -1.98 -4.43 -5.33
C PRO A 114 -2.69 -3.80 -6.54
N TYR A 115 -2.08 -2.80 -7.20
CA TYR A 115 -2.70 -2.19 -8.38
C TYR A 115 -2.78 -3.19 -9.54
N SER A 116 -1.69 -3.91 -9.79
CA SER A 116 -1.63 -4.89 -10.89
C SER A 116 -2.58 -6.06 -10.66
N ILE A 117 -2.63 -6.59 -9.43
CA ILE A 117 -3.56 -7.68 -9.07
C ILE A 117 -5.02 -7.24 -9.27
N LEU A 118 -5.38 -6.05 -8.77
CA LEU A 118 -6.75 -5.53 -8.87
C LEU A 118 -7.22 -5.28 -10.30
N ARG A 119 -6.30 -5.15 -11.27
CA ARG A 119 -6.64 -4.99 -12.69
C ARG A 119 -6.70 -6.31 -13.46
N THR A 120 -6.21 -7.39 -12.88
CA THR A 120 -6.18 -8.73 -13.50
C THR A 120 -7.43 -9.54 -13.18
N LEU A 121 -7.99 -9.35 -11.99
CA LEU A 121 -9.23 -9.97 -11.53
C LEU A 121 -10.45 -9.27 -12.12
#